data_AF-A0A8H2PF17-F1
#
_entry.id   AF-A0A8H2PF17-F1
#
_cell.length_a   1.000
_cell.length_b   1.000
_cell.length_c   1.000
_cell.angle_alpha   90.00
_cell.angle_beta   90.00
_cell.angle_gamma   90.00
#
_symmetry.space_group_name_H-M   'P 1'
#
loop_
_entity.id
_entity.type
_entity.pdbx_description
1 polymer ?
#
loop_
_entity_poly.entity_id
_entity_poly.type
_entity_poly.pdbx_seq_one_letter_code
_entity_poly.pdbx_strand_id
1 'polypeptide(L)'
;MASADDPLVGKTYADATAQIKKWSGHPILSTVVGDQLSMDKCTVASWRKDTKTGKFFLSLFCDTGVATAKDAGNSAGSPTGRSAKQHDINVEYLHQHPEVCLQMKADHPDWFKKPMDGCEGVT
;
A
#
# COMPACT_ATOMS: atom_id res chain seq x y z
N MET A 1 3.83 -11.00 20.69
CA MET A 1 2.55 -11.13 19.96
C MET A 1 2.24 -9.76 19.39
N ALA A 2 2.48 -9.53 18.10
CA ALA A 2 2.04 -8.30 17.42
C ALA A 2 0.65 -8.61 16.86
N SER A 3 -0.34 -7.97 17.46
CA SER A 3 -1.77 -8.18 17.28
C SER A 3 -2.21 -7.87 15.85
N ALA A 4 -3.26 -8.58 15.42
CA ALA A 4 -4.20 -8.26 14.35
C ALA A 4 -3.84 -7.03 13.50
N ASP A 5 -3.46 -7.28 12.25
CA ASP A 5 -3.27 -6.32 11.14
C ASP A 5 -3.09 -4.88 11.61
N ASP A 6 -1.82 -4.53 11.84
CA ASP A 6 -1.45 -3.14 12.09
C ASP A 6 -2.14 -2.25 11.04
N PRO A 7 -3.01 -1.31 11.47
CA PRO A 7 -4.01 -0.70 10.59
C PRO A 7 -3.41 0.27 9.58
N LEU A 8 -2.12 0.59 9.68
CA LEU A 8 -1.42 1.49 8.78
C LEU A 8 -0.23 0.83 8.09
N VAL A 9 0.44 -0.14 8.73
CA VAL A 9 1.54 -0.88 8.10
C VAL A 9 1.04 -1.60 6.84
N GLY A 10 1.82 -1.51 5.76
CA GLY A 10 1.45 -2.08 4.46
C GLY A 10 0.56 -1.19 3.59
N LYS A 11 0.00 -0.09 4.12
CA LYS A 11 -0.72 0.92 3.30
C LYS A 11 0.26 1.88 2.64
N THR A 12 -0.15 2.45 1.51
CA THR A 12 0.54 3.59 0.90
C THR A 12 0.50 4.80 1.83
N TYR A 13 1.48 5.70 1.72
CA TYR A 13 1.51 6.93 2.49
C TYR A 13 0.26 7.78 2.25
N ALA A 14 -0.26 7.80 1.02
CA ALA A 14 -1.50 8.49 0.67
C ALA A 14 -2.71 7.91 1.43
N ASP A 15 -2.89 6.59 1.42
CA ASP A 15 -4.02 5.95 2.13
C ASP A 15 -3.88 6.06 3.65
N ALA A 16 -2.66 5.86 4.17
CA ALA A 16 -2.39 6.02 5.59
C ALA A 16 -2.68 7.45 6.06
N THR A 17 -2.27 8.47 5.28
CA THR A 17 -2.56 9.88 5.55
C THR A 17 -4.05 10.16 5.53
N ALA A 18 -4.78 9.63 4.55
CA ALA A 18 -6.23 9.78 4.48
C ALA A 18 -6.93 9.14 5.69
N GLN A 19 -6.46 7.97 6.13
CA GLN A 19 -7.00 7.27 7.30
C GLN A 19 -6.70 7.99 8.61
N ILE A 20 -5.47 8.51 8.78
CA ILE A 20 -5.10 9.31 9.96
C ILE A 20 -5.93 10.58 10.07
N LYS A 21 -6.20 11.26 8.93
CA LYS A 21 -7.09 12.43 8.90
C LYS A 21 -8.51 12.10 9.34
N LYS A 22 -9.04 10.91 9.00
CA LYS A 22 -10.36 10.43 9.50
C LYS A 22 -10.37 10.23 11.02
N TRP A 23 -9.20 10.00 11.62
CA TRP A 23 -9.03 9.89 13.07
C TRP A 23 -8.70 11.23 13.75
N SER A 24 -8.84 12.35 13.03
CA SER A 24 -8.42 13.69 13.48
C SER A 24 -6.95 13.75 13.93
N GLY A 25 -6.11 12.88 13.37
CA GLY A 25 -4.68 12.83 13.64
C GLY A 25 -3.87 13.64 12.63
N HIS A 26 -2.60 13.89 12.98
CA HIS A 26 -1.65 14.60 12.11
C HIS A 26 -0.51 13.67 11.68
N PRO A 27 -0.43 13.26 10.40
CA PRO A 27 0.68 12.43 9.93
C PRO A 27 1.96 13.24 9.82
N ILE A 28 3.07 12.69 10.33
CA ILE A 28 4.41 13.25 10.32
C ILE A 28 5.35 12.19 9.75
N LEU A 29 6.19 12.59 8.79
CA LEU A 29 7.25 11.72 8.29
C LEU A 29 8.36 11.63 9.33
N SER A 30 8.67 10.41 9.77
CA SER A 30 9.75 10.13 10.71
C SER A 30 11.01 9.71 9.97
N THR A 31 10.88 8.71 9.10
CA THR A 31 12.00 8.11 8.36
C THR A 31 11.51 7.66 7.00
N VAL A 32 12.36 7.79 5.98
CA VAL A 32 12.11 7.26 4.64
C VAL A 32 13.30 6.40 4.25
N VAL A 33 13.04 5.17 3.82
CA VAL A 33 14.05 4.24 3.31
C VAL A 33 13.74 3.94 1.85
N GLY A 34 14.72 4.11 0.96
CA GLY A 34 14.53 3.95 -0.48
C GLY A 34 14.10 5.24 -1.20
N ASP A 35 14.20 5.22 -2.52
CA ASP A 35 13.91 6.37 -3.39
C ASP A 35 13.31 5.99 -4.76
N GLN A 36 13.00 4.70 -4.96
CA GLN A 36 12.53 4.19 -6.26
C GLN A 36 11.08 4.56 -6.56
N LEU A 37 10.26 4.76 -5.53
CA LEU A 37 8.85 5.13 -5.63
C LEU A 37 8.64 6.61 -5.28
N SER A 38 7.64 7.23 -5.91
CA SER A 38 7.12 8.53 -5.47
C SER A 38 6.59 8.45 -4.04
N MET A 39 6.78 9.49 -3.23
CA MET A 39 6.42 9.51 -1.79
C MET A 39 5.02 8.98 -1.47
N ASP A 40 4.03 9.34 -2.29
CA ASP A 40 2.63 8.92 -2.09
C ASP A 40 2.42 7.41 -2.22
N LYS A 41 3.29 6.73 -2.97
CA LYS A 41 3.29 5.29 -3.21
C LYS A 41 4.16 4.51 -2.23
N CYS A 42 4.94 5.19 -1.38
CA CYS A 42 5.74 4.51 -0.39
C CYS A 42 4.86 3.83 0.66
N THR A 43 5.25 2.64 1.07
CA THR A 43 4.50 1.83 2.01
C THR A 43 4.91 2.17 3.44
N VAL A 44 3.94 2.27 4.35
CA VAL A 44 4.24 2.43 5.78
C VAL A 44 4.87 1.13 6.30
N ALA A 45 6.14 1.20 6.70
CA ALA A 45 6.87 0.09 7.30
C ALA A 45 6.58 -0.02 8.81
N SER A 46 6.46 1.13 9.48
CA SER A 46 6.08 1.20 10.89
C SER A 46 5.50 2.57 11.22
N TRP A 47 4.77 2.67 12.33
CA TRP A 47 4.29 3.94 12.83
C TRP A 47 4.21 3.98 14.35
N ARG A 48 4.08 5.19 14.90
CA ARG A 48 3.78 5.43 16.31
C ARG A 48 2.90 6.66 16.48
N LYS A 49 1.97 6.61 17.42
CA LYS A 49 1.15 7.76 17.82
C LYS A 49 1.72 8.42 19.06
N ASP A 50 1.88 9.73 19.01
CA ASP A 50 2.00 10.57 20.20
C ASP A 50 0.60 10.94 20.69
N THR A 51 0.21 10.37 21.83
CA THR A 51 -1.11 10.59 22.43
C THR A 51 -1.28 11.99 22.99
N LYS A 52 -0.19 12.72 23.28
CA LYS A 52 -0.25 14.09 23.81
C LYS A 52 -0.52 15.12 22.72
N THR A 53 0.06 14.91 21.54
CA THR A 53 -0.03 15.87 20.42
C THR A 53 -0.95 15.42 19.29
N GLY A 54 -1.43 14.17 19.32
CA GLY A 54 -2.24 13.59 18.24
C GLY A 54 -1.45 13.33 16.95
N LYS A 55 -0.11 13.38 17.00
CA LYS A 55 0.77 13.16 15.86
C LYS A 55 1.00 11.68 15.61
N PHE A 56 0.99 11.29 14.36
CA PHE A 56 1.28 9.94 13.89
C PHE A 56 2.58 9.99 13.11
N PHE A 57 3.65 9.46 13.70
CA PHE A 57 4.97 9.40 13.07
C PHE A 57 5.03 8.14 12.22
N LEU A 58 5.31 8.30 10.93
CA LEU A 58 5.33 7.24 9.93
C LEU A 58 6.76 7.00 9.45
N SER A 59 7.17 5.73 9.44
CA SER A 59 8.38 5.28 8.76
C SER A 59 7.97 4.65 7.43
N LEU A 60 8.53 5.15 6.33
CA LEU A 60 8.18 4.73 4.98
C LEU A 60 9.26 3.86 4.36
N PHE A 61 8.82 2.94 3.52
CA PHE A 61 9.63 2.15 2.60
C PHE A 61 9.21 2.53 1.16
N CYS A 62 10.13 3.15 0.43
CA CYS A 62 9.94 3.72 -0.90
C CYS A 62 10.65 2.91 -2.00
N ASP A 63 11.05 1.69 -1.69
CA ASP A 63 11.58 0.72 -2.66
C ASP A 63 10.44 -0.15 -3.22
N THR A 64 10.70 -0.94 -4.25
CA THR A 64 9.66 -1.75 -4.90
C THR A 64 9.11 -2.83 -3.96
N GLY A 65 7.89 -3.29 -4.25
CA GLY A 65 7.20 -4.32 -3.45
C GLY A 65 8.03 -5.57 -3.27
N VAL A 66 8.67 -6.05 -4.34
CA VAL A 66 9.68 -7.11 -4.33
C VAL A 66 10.94 -6.65 -5.08
N ALA A 67 12.12 -7.04 -4.60
CA ALA A 67 13.37 -6.72 -5.29
C ALA A 67 13.42 -7.41 -6.67
N THR A 68 13.85 -6.67 -7.69
CA THR A 68 14.16 -7.19 -9.03
C THR A 68 15.66 -7.19 -9.26
N ALA A 69 16.12 -7.62 -10.45
CA ALA A 69 17.53 -7.50 -10.82
C ALA A 69 17.99 -6.04 -10.99
N LYS A 70 17.05 -5.11 -11.18
CA LYS A 70 17.32 -3.69 -11.46
C LYS A 70 16.90 -2.76 -10.32
N ASP A 71 15.93 -3.19 -9.51
CA ASP A 71 15.27 -2.35 -8.52
C ASP A 71 15.40 -2.98 -7.13
N ALA A 72 15.81 -2.16 -6.16
CA ALA A 72 15.80 -2.56 -4.75
C ALA A 72 14.35 -2.69 -4.26
N GLY A 73 14.10 -3.67 -3.37
CA GLY A 73 12.78 -3.98 -2.84
C GLY A 73 12.82 -5.05 -1.74
N ASN A 74 11.66 -5.51 -1.29
CA ASN A 74 11.64 -6.58 -0.29
C ASN A 74 12.16 -7.90 -0.86
N SER A 75 12.86 -8.69 -0.05
CA SER A 75 13.21 -10.05 -0.43
C SER A 75 11.95 -10.87 -0.71
N ALA A 76 11.90 -11.55 -1.86
CA ALA A 76 10.81 -12.46 -2.21
C ALA A 76 10.62 -13.60 -1.20
N GLY A 77 11.62 -13.85 -0.33
CA GLY A 77 11.52 -14.82 0.75
C GLY A 77 10.91 -14.29 2.06
N SER A 78 10.79 -12.96 2.22
CA SER A 78 10.18 -12.37 3.42
C SER A 78 8.65 -12.45 3.34
N PRO A 79 7.91 -12.43 4.47
CA PRO A 79 6.45 -12.37 4.46
C PRO A 79 5.92 -11.20 3.62
N THR A 80 6.51 -10.02 3.77
CA THR A 80 6.13 -8.82 3.01
C THR A 80 6.44 -8.95 1.53
N GLY A 81 7.62 -9.44 1.16
CA GLY A 81 7.99 -9.64 -0.25
C GLY A 81 7.20 -10.75 -0.94
N ARG A 82 6.79 -11.80 -0.21
CA ARG A 82 5.84 -12.81 -0.73
C ARG A 82 4.46 -12.21 -1.00
N SER A 83 3.96 -11.39 -0.08
CA SER A 83 2.67 -10.70 -0.25
C SER A 83 2.71 -9.76 -1.46
N ALA A 84 3.76 -8.95 -1.57
CA ALA A 84 3.96 -8.05 -2.71
C ALA A 84 4.06 -8.82 -4.03
N LYS A 85 4.86 -9.90 -4.07
CA LYS A 85 4.94 -10.77 -5.26
C LYS A 85 3.59 -11.35 -5.65
N GLN A 86 2.78 -11.78 -4.68
CA GLN A 86 1.45 -12.32 -4.96
C GLN A 86 0.51 -11.23 -5.47
N HIS A 87 0.58 -10.01 -4.92
CA HIS A 87 -0.14 -8.85 -5.42
C HIS A 87 0.23 -8.57 -6.88
N ASP A 88 1.52 -8.51 -7.20
CA ASP A 88 2.00 -8.27 -8.57
C ASP A 88 1.48 -9.34 -9.55
N ILE A 89 1.47 -10.62 -9.14
CA ILE A 89 0.89 -11.72 -9.93
C ILE A 89 -0.61 -11.51 -10.16
N ASN A 90 -1.35 -11.08 -9.13
CA ASN A 90 -2.79 -10.85 -9.25
C ASN A 90 -3.10 -9.65 -10.16
N VAL A 91 -2.31 -8.58 -10.06
CA VAL A 91 -2.43 -7.38 -10.91
C VAL A 91 -2.18 -7.76 -12.37
N GLU A 92 -1.10 -8.49 -12.66
CA GLU A 92 -0.80 -8.98 -14.01
C GLU A 92 -1.93 -9.88 -14.55
N TYR A 93 -2.48 -10.76 -13.71
CA TYR A 93 -3.63 -11.58 -14.10
C TYR A 93 -4.84 -10.73 -14.49
N LEU A 94 -5.17 -9.70 -13.70
CA LEU A 94 -6.29 -8.79 -14.01
C LEU A 94 -6.04 -7.99 -15.29
N HIS A 95 -4.80 -7.57 -15.57
CA HIS A 95 -4.44 -6.93 -16.84
C HIS A 95 -4.66 -7.85 -18.04
N GLN A 96 -4.38 -9.14 -17.90
CA GLN A 96 -4.61 -10.15 -18.93
C GLN A 96 -6.09 -10.55 -19.07
N HIS A 97 -6.89 -10.33 -18.03
CA HIS A 97 -8.29 -10.73 -17.93
C HIS A 97 -9.21 -9.55 -17.59
N PRO A 98 -9.34 -8.54 -18.46
CA PRO A 98 -10.15 -7.34 -18.20
C PRO A 98 -11.64 -7.65 -18.00
N GLU A 99 -12.13 -8.79 -18.49
CA GLU A 99 -13.48 -9.30 -18.23
C GLU A 99 -13.75 -9.52 -16.73
N VAL A 100 -12.73 -9.90 -15.96
CA VAL A 100 -12.84 -10.07 -14.50
C VAL A 100 -13.09 -8.73 -13.83
N CYS A 101 -12.38 -7.68 -14.26
CA CYS A 101 -12.60 -6.32 -13.77
C CYS A 101 -14.02 -5.81 -14.09
N LEU A 102 -14.53 -6.09 -15.29
CA LEU A 102 -15.91 -5.72 -15.67
C LEU A 102 -16.95 -6.42 -14.80
N GLN A 103 -16.78 -7.72 -14.56
CA GLN A 103 -17.67 -8.50 -13.70
C GLN A 103 -17.62 -7.98 -12.25
N MET A 104 -16.42 -7.77 -11.71
CA MET A 104 -16.23 -7.20 -10.38
C MET A 104 -16.89 -5.83 -10.22
N LYS A 105 -16.86 -4.98 -11.25
CA LYS A 105 -17.53 -3.67 -11.22
C LYS A 105 -19.04 -3.80 -11.22
N ALA A 106 -19.58 -4.75 -11.97
CA ALA A 106 -21.02 -5.03 -11.97
C ALA A 106 -21.50 -5.51 -10.59
N ASP A 107 -20.74 -6.40 -9.95
CA ASP A 107 -21.09 -6.99 -8.66
C ASP A 107 -20.83 -6.03 -7.47
N HIS A 108 -19.74 -5.25 -7.55
CA HIS A 108 -19.27 -4.37 -6.49
C HIS A 108 -18.86 -2.99 -7.04
N PRO A 109 -19.82 -2.17 -7.49
CA PRO A 109 -19.52 -0.86 -8.08
C PRO A 109 -18.83 0.08 -7.08
N ASP A 110 -19.04 -0.11 -5.77
CA ASP A 110 -18.39 0.66 -4.72
C ASP A 110 -16.86 0.50 -4.68
N TRP A 111 -16.32 -0.65 -5.11
CA TRP A 111 -14.88 -0.91 -5.09
C TRP A 111 -14.14 -0.09 -6.15
N PHE A 112 -14.83 0.22 -7.25
CA PHE A 112 -14.30 0.99 -8.37
C PHE A 112 -14.44 2.51 -8.19
N LYS A 113 -14.91 2.97 -7.02
CA LYS A 113 -14.87 4.41 -6.65
C LYS A 113 -13.44 4.94 -6.50
N LYS A 114 -12.45 4.06 -6.40
CA LYS A 114 -11.03 4.36 -6.49
C LYS A 114 -10.40 3.49 -7.58
N PRO A 115 -9.27 3.91 -8.17
CA PRO A 115 -8.48 3.05 -9.03
C PRO A 115 -8.14 1.74 -8.33
N MET A 116 -8.36 0.62 -9.01
CA MET A 116 -7.98 -0.72 -8.58
C MET A 116 -6.81 -1.17 -9.43
N ASP A 117 -5.70 -1.55 -8.79
CA ASP A 117 -4.54 -2.08 -9.48
C ASP A 117 -4.95 -3.32 -10.28
N GLY A 118 -4.57 -3.39 -11.57
CA GLY A 118 -4.98 -4.46 -12.47
C GLY A 118 -6.24 -4.16 -13.27
N CYS A 119 -7.02 -3.16 -12.87
CA CYS A 119 -8.32 -2.81 -13.47
C CYS A 119 -8.42 -1.31 -13.84
N GLU A 120 -7.29 -0.64 -14.10
CA GLU A 120 -7.22 0.81 -14.29
C GLU A 120 -8.09 1.29 -15.47
N GLY A 121 -8.22 0.45 -16.51
CA GLY A 121 -9.06 0.71 -17.69
C GLY A 121 -10.57 0.55 -17.48
N VAL A 122 -11.00 0.08 -16.30
CA VAL A 122 -12.41 -0.20 -15.98
C VAL A 122 -12.97 0.79 -14.94
N THR A 123 -12.27 1.89 -14.68
CA THR A 123 -12.69 2.95 -13.75
C THR A 123 -14.01 3.61 -14.14
#